data_AF-A0A1I4CVS6-F1
#
_entry.id   AF-A0A1I4CVS6-F1
#
_cell.length_a   1.000
_cell.length_b   1.000
_cell.length_c   1.000
_cell.angle_alpha   90.00
_cell.angle_beta   90.00
_cell.angle_gamma   90.00
#
_symmetry.space_group_name_H-M   'P 1'
#
loop_
_entity.id
_entity.type
_entity.pdbx_description
1 polymer ?
#
loop_
_entity_poly.entity_id
_entity_poly.type
_entity_poly.pdbx_seq_one_letter_code
_entity_poly.pdbx_strand_id
1 'polypeptide(L)'
;MSSPLRSGLHVALNHPRVLALVAAVVLVEVALRAVLGFIHPVASVVCPPVVSIPVLGAALPTIRGLVAGPSSTPDWNFRERLIEYGPRLATAAVACHIVALTLGAALFLVVDTPLRFAFYVVDGGTLPWELVYVTPLPSVLIGAFLAWGPLATVVTRVVDDDPLPTAFETSVGVAVGTPRRTGTVLLLHLVAVFVVVGSALTAAAFVRQSYAELTTVVVVLSGLVLTAGILSLGFLVPVHAALANVTPDRATVSIRHVALAIFVVSAAVAGASAIRVSEVRPAPDLEPLPNDPSEMYTTALSNTGQTSYDVQFTEIQNDHVLRFWWTVDRSDRQVLANSSIQRNPAYGDTGLAYHAFDNNPEFGLGDRQVDGSTATVLPAYWFFQSEVRPAGGYALPLPSTGEWQVVDETDDTVTLELTDDDAVYRALYDSRPEDRNVTYETAWIRMDIDTERGVVTGESARLSGTRDGSSLEVRRRYTVETGDDVDVKRPEKLNPRQPTEWVWKLFAY
;
A
#
# COMPACT_ATOMS: atom_id res chain seq x y z
N MET A 1 -38.59 23.54 -17.33
CA MET A 1 -37.96 22.20 -17.18
C MET A 1 -37.07 22.24 -15.95
N SER A 2 -37.23 21.30 -15.02
CA SER A 2 -36.34 21.16 -13.85
C SER A 2 -34.95 20.69 -14.29
N SER A 3 -33.89 21.06 -13.56
CA SER A 3 -32.55 20.54 -13.83
C SER A 3 -32.53 19.01 -13.62
N PRO A 4 -31.70 18.25 -14.37
CA PRO A 4 -31.59 16.80 -14.23
C PRO A 4 -31.30 16.34 -12.81
N LEU A 5 -30.49 17.13 -12.08
CA LEU A 5 -30.21 16.92 -10.66
C LEU A 5 -31.47 16.99 -9.81
N ARG A 6 -32.31 18.02 -10.02
CA ARG A 6 -33.56 18.19 -9.27
C ARG A 6 -34.55 17.07 -9.55
N SER A 7 -34.66 16.64 -10.80
CA SER A 7 -35.55 15.53 -11.17
C SER A 7 -35.07 14.20 -10.60
N GLY A 8 -33.76 13.91 -10.68
CA GLY A 8 -33.17 12.72 -10.05
C GLY A 8 -33.36 12.71 -8.54
N LEU A 9 -33.09 13.84 -7.86
CA LEU A 9 -33.28 13.99 -6.42
C LEU A 9 -34.75 13.81 -6.02
N HIS A 10 -35.68 14.36 -6.81
CA HIS A 10 -37.10 14.17 -6.58
C HIS A 10 -37.48 12.68 -6.63
N VAL A 11 -36.97 11.93 -7.60
CA VAL A 11 -37.22 10.49 -7.68
C VAL A 11 -36.65 9.74 -6.47
N ALA A 12 -35.40 10.05 -6.10
CA ALA A 12 -34.73 9.43 -4.94
C ALA A 12 -35.50 9.64 -3.63
N LEU A 13 -36.05 10.84 -3.41
CA LEU A 13 -36.75 11.20 -2.17
C LEU A 13 -38.21 10.73 -2.13
N ASN A 14 -38.89 10.62 -3.27
CA ASN A 14 -40.34 10.41 -3.32
C ASN A 14 -40.78 9.01 -3.80
N HIS A 15 -39.85 8.18 -4.30
CA HIS A 15 -40.16 6.83 -4.79
C HIS A 15 -39.44 5.76 -3.96
N PRO A 16 -40.02 5.31 -2.83
CA PRO A 16 -39.36 4.38 -1.91
C PRO A 16 -39.03 3.02 -2.54
N ARG A 17 -39.75 2.63 -3.60
CA ARG A 17 -39.45 1.40 -4.37
C ARG A 17 -38.09 1.45 -5.05
N VAL A 18 -37.65 2.63 -5.51
CA VAL A 18 -36.33 2.81 -6.13
C VAL A 18 -35.24 2.65 -5.06
N LEU A 19 -35.43 3.28 -3.89
CA LEU A 19 -34.51 3.12 -2.76
C LEU A 19 -34.45 1.68 -2.26
N ALA A 20 -35.60 1.00 -2.15
CA ALA A 20 -35.66 -0.41 -1.75
C ALA A 20 -34.93 -1.34 -2.74
N LEU A 21 -35.07 -1.08 -4.05
CA LEU A 21 -34.32 -1.81 -5.07
C LEU A 21 -32.81 -1.59 -4.92
N VAL A 22 -32.37 -0.34 -4.77
CA VAL A 22 -30.95 -0.02 -4.55
C VAL A 22 -30.43 -0.68 -3.28
N ALA A 23 -31.19 -0.62 -2.18
CA ALA A 23 -30.83 -1.25 -0.91
C ALA A 23 -30.65 -2.77 -1.07
N ALA A 24 -31.60 -3.46 -1.72
CA ALA A 24 -31.50 -4.89 -1.98
C ALA A 24 -30.28 -5.25 -2.83
N VAL A 25 -30.03 -4.47 -3.88
CA VAL A 25 -28.86 -4.64 -4.75
C VAL A 25 -27.55 -4.47 -3.98
N VAL A 26 -27.42 -3.39 -3.23
CA VAL A 26 -26.21 -3.09 -2.44
C VAL A 26 -25.98 -4.17 -1.40
N LEU A 27 -27.02 -4.64 -0.71
CA LEU A 27 -26.91 -5.73 0.27
C LEU A 27 -26.35 -7.02 -0.35
N VAL A 28 -26.92 -7.47 -1.48
CA VAL A 28 -26.46 -8.69 -2.15
C VAL A 28 -25.04 -8.53 -2.67
N GLU A 29 -24.74 -7.38 -3.25
CA GLU A 29 -23.44 -7.07 -3.83
C GLU A 29 -22.34 -6.95 -2.74
N VAL A 30 -22.66 -6.34 -1.59
CA VAL A 30 -21.78 -6.30 -0.42
C VAL A 30 -21.58 -7.69 0.17
N ALA A 31 -22.63 -8.50 0.28
CA ALA A 31 -22.51 -9.89 0.74
C ALA A 31 -21.60 -10.71 -0.17
N LEU A 32 -21.74 -10.58 -1.49
CA LEU A 32 -20.86 -11.22 -2.46
C LEU A 32 -19.40 -10.78 -2.28
N ARG A 33 -19.16 -9.46 -2.16
CA ARG A 33 -17.81 -8.93 -1.94
C ARG A 33 -17.23 -9.35 -0.59
N ALA A 34 -18.05 -9.46 0.45
CA ALA A 34 -17.62 -9.96 1.76
C ALA A 34 -17.17 -11.41 1.67
N VAL A 35 -17.97 -12.28 1.02
CA VAL A 35 -17.60 -13.69 0.78
C VAL A 35 -16.28 -13.80 0.01
N LEU A 36 -16.10 -12.99 -1.04
CA LEU A 36 -14.85 -12.96 -1.79
C LEU A 36 -13.68 -12.39 -0.98
N GLY A 37 -13.93 -11.39 -0.12
CA GLY A 37 -12.94 -10.83 0.79
C GLY A 37 -12.41 -11.85 1.81
N PHE A 38 -13.27 -12.76 2.28
CA PHE A 38 -12.85 -13.89 3.12
C PHE A 38 -11.97 -14.90 2.38
N ILE A 39 -12.04 -14.97 1.05
CA ILE A 39 -11.12 -15.78 0.24
C ILE A 39 -9.82 -15.01 0.02
N HIS A 40 -9.91 -13.76 -0.45
CA HIS A 40 -8.78 -12.87 -0.67
C HIS A 40 -9.25 -11.41 -0.80
N PRO A 41 -8.65 -10.43 -0.11
CA PRO A 41 -9.07 -9.02 -0.19
C PRO A 41 -9.12 -8.47 -1.62
N VAL A 42 -8.13 -8.80 -2.45
CA VAL A 42 -8.09 -8.40 -3.88
C VAL A 42 -9.28 -8.96 -4.68
N ALA A 43 -9.77 -10.16 -4.35
CA ALA A 43 -10.92 -10.74 -5.03
C ALA A 43 -12.18 -9.90 -4.85
N SER A 44 -12.37 -9.28 -3.67
CA SER A 44 -13.48 -8.35 -3.42
C SER A 44 -13.43 -7.09 -4.30
N VAL A 45 -12.22 -6.63 -4.65
CA VAL A 45 -11.99 -5.44 -5.48
C VAL A 45 -12.07 -5.78 -6.96
N VAL A 46 -11.46 -6.88 -7.39
CA VAL A 46 -11.43 -7.31 -8.80
C VAL A 46 -12.78 -7.84 -9.27
N CYS A 47 -13.63 -8.31 -8.36
CA CYS A 47 -14.98 -8.76 -8.72
C CYS A 47 -15.81 -7.62 -9.31
N PRO A 48 -16.30 -7.77 -10.56
CA PRO A 48 -17.14 -6.76 -11.17
C PRO A 48 -18.50 -6.65 -10.46
N PRO A 49 -19.20 -5.51 -10.61
CA PRO A 49 -20.54 -5.30 -10.07
C PRO A 49 -21.62 -6.13 -10.81
N VAL A 50 -21.56 -7.46 -10.63
CA VAL A 50 -22.34 -8.46 -11.39
C VAL A 50 -23.81 -8.53 -10.98
N VAL A 51 -24.18 -7.98 -9.82
CA VAL A 51 -25.59 -7.88 -9.41
C VAL A 51 -26.11 -6.49 -9.71
N SER A 52 -25.35 -5.47 -9.28
CA SER A 52 -25.77 -4.08 -9.37
C SER A 52 -25.94 -3.57 -10.79
N ILE A 53 -25.02 -3.84 -11.72
CA ILE A 53 -25.18 -3.37 -13.10
C ILE A 53 -26.34 -4.06 -13.83
N PRO A 54 -26.48 -5.40 -13.83
CA PRO A 54 -27.63 -6.03 -14.48
C PRO A 54 -28.98 -5.63 -13.89
N VAL A 55 -29.10 -5.58 -12.56
CA VAL A 55 -30.36 -5.25 -11.89
C VAL A 55 -30.73 -3.78 -12.05
N LEU A 56 -29.81 -2.86 -11.76
CA LEU A 56 -30.09 -1.42 -11.88
C LEU A 56 -30.19 -1.00 -13.35
N GLY A 57 -29.44 -1.64 -14.25
CA GLY A 57 -29.56 -1.46 -15.69
C GLY A 57 -30.93 -1.89 -16.23
N ALA A 58 -31.44 -3.06 -15.83
CA ALA A 58 -32.78 -3.52 -16.23
C ALA A 58 -33.90 -2.62 -15.70
N ALA A 59 -33.70 -2.01 -14.52
CA ALA A 59 -34.63 -1.03 -13.94
C ALA A 59 -34.51 0.39 -14.54
N LEU A 60 -33.43 0.67 -15.28
CA LEU A 60 -33.11 2.00 -15.79
C LEU A 60 -34.23 2.62 -16.64
N PRO A 61 -34.91 1.91 -17.56
CA PRO A 61 -36.00 2.52 -18.34
C PRO A 61 -37.17 2.96 -17.46
N THR A 62 -37.49 2.20 -16.40
CA THR A 62 -38.54 2.54 -15.44
C THR A 62 -38.17 3.80 -14.67
N ILE A 63 -36.91 3.89 -14.21
CA ILE A 63 -36.41 5.06 -13.47
C ILE A 63 -36.37 6.30 -14.38
N ARG A 64 -35.93 6.15 -15.65
CA ARG A 64 -35.97 7.24 -16.64
C ARG A 64 -37.40 7.73 -16.89
N GLY A 65 -38.38 6.82 -16.95
CA GLY A 65 -39.80 7.16 -17.06
C GLY A 65 -40.31 7.98 -15.87
N LEU A 66 -39.95 7.58 -14.65
CA LEU A 66 -40.27 8.33 -13.42
C LEU A 66 -39.63 9.73 -13.39
N VAL A 67 -38.40 9.85 -13.88
CA VAL A 67 -37.71 11.14 -13.99
C VAL A 67 -38.39 12.05 -15.03
N ALA A 68 -38.81 11.50 -16.17
CA ALA A 68 -39.44 12.26 -17.25
C ALA A 68 -40.89 12.67 -16.92
N GLY A 69 -41.61 11.82 -16.18
CA GLY A 69 -42.99 12.05 -15.73
C GLY A 69 -43.20 11.52 -14.32
N PRO A 70 -43.05 12.35 -13.26
CA PRO A 70 -43.18 11.92 -11.86
C PRO A 70 -44.55 11.32 -11.51
N SER A 71 -45.58 11.66 -12.28
CA SER A 71 -46.95 11.16 -12.14
C SER A 71 -47.24 9.91 -12.98
N SER A 72 -46.26 9.39 -13.73
CA SER A 72 -46.46 8.18 -14.53
C SER A 72 -46.49 6.94 -13.64
N THR A 73 -47.36 5.98 -13.97
CA THR A 73 -47.34 4.66 -13.33
C THR A 73 -46.09 3.90 -13.79
N PRO A 74 -45.16 3.56 -12.89
CA PRO A 74 -43.92 2.90 -13.27
C PRO A 74 -44.18 1.47 -13.75
N ASP A 75 -43.73 1.16 -14.96
CA ASP A 75 -43.72 -0.19 -15.50
C ASP A 75 -42.53 -0.98 -14.92
N TRP A 76 -42.80 -1.93 -14.04
CA TRP A 76 -41.81 -2.80 -13.41
C TRP A 76 -41.75 -4.20 -14.05
N ASN A 77 -41.76 -4.28 -15.39
CA ASN A 77 -41.42 -5.48 -16.17
C ASN A 77 -39.95 -5.92 -16.00
N PHE A 78 -39.49 -5.95 -14.76
CA PHE A 78 -38.10 -6.13 -14.34
C PHE A 78 -37.56 -7.50 -14.75
N ARG A 79 -38.35 -8.56 -14.56
CA ARG A 79 -37.94 -9.93 -14.87
C ARG A 79 -37.65 -10.11 -16.36
N GLU A 80 -38.54 -9.61 -17.22
CA GLU A 80 -38.40 -9.72 -18.67
C GLU A 80 -37.18 -8.93 -19.15
N ARG A 81 -37.02 -7.68 -18.69
CA ARG A 81 -35.85 -6.86 -19.03
C ARG A 81 -34.54 -7.45 -18.51
N LEU A 82 -34.54 -8.09 -17.35
CA LEU A 82 -33.35 -8.76 -16.83
C LEU A 82 -32.99 -9.99 -17.68
N ILE A 83 -33.98 -10.74 -18.18
CA ILE A 83 -33.74 -11.87 -19.11
C ILE A 83 -33.21 -11.36 -20.45
N GLU A 84 -33.78 -10.27 -20.96
CA GLU A 84 -33.43 -9.69 -22.25
C GLU A 84 -32.04 -9.03 -22.24
N TYR A 85 -31.80 -8.11 -21.29
CA TYR A 85 -30.59 -7.29 -21.25
C TYR A 85 -29.50 -7.85 -20.31
N GLY A 86 -29.84 -8.76 -19.40
CA GLY A 86 -28.95 -9.24 -18.35
C GLY A 86 -27.59 -9.74 -18.84
N PRO A 87 -27.52 -10.62 -19.86
CA PRO A 87 -26.24 -11.08 -20.40
C PRO A 87 -25.37 -9.93 -20.92
N ARG A 88 -25.95 -8.99 -21.66
CA ARG A 88 -25.23 -7.83 -22.22
C ARG A 88 -24.77 -6.88 -21.11
N LEU A 89 -25.61 -6.64 -20.11
CA LEU A 89 -25.30 -5.83 -18.94
C LEU A 89 -24.20 -6.47 -18.08
N ALA A 90 -24.18 -7.80 -17.95
CA ALA A 90 -23.11 -8.52 -17.27
C ALA A 90 -21.77 -8.38 -18.02
N THR A 91 -21.77 -8.51 -19.36
CA THR A 91 -20.58 -8.24 -20.17
C THR A 91 -20.11 -6.79 -20.02
N ALA A 92 -21.04 -5.83 -20.04
CA ALA A 92 -20.73 -4.43 -19.81
C ALA A 92 -20.15 -4.19 -18.40
N ALA A 93 -20.67 -4.88 -17.38
CA ALA A 93 -20.18 -4.81 -16.02
C ALA A 93 -18.70 -5.24 -15.93
N VAL A 94 -18.36 -6.38 -16.53
CA VAL A 94 -16.97 -6.88 -16.58
C VAL A 94 -16.06 -5.89 -17.31
N ALA A 95 -16.44 -5.48 -18.52
CA ALA A 95 -15.61 -4.61 -19.34
C ALA A 95 -15.40 -3.22 -18.69
N CYS A 96 -16.47 -2.60 -18.17
CA CYS A 96 -16.37 -1.32 -17.48
C CYS A 96 -15.56 -1.45 -16.18
N HIS A 97 -15.68 -2.57 -15.46
CA HIS A 97 -14.92 -2.77 -14.23
C HIS A 97 -13.41 -2.91 -14.49
N ILE A 98 -13.01 -3.61 -15.56
CA ILE A 98 -11.59 -3.67 -15.96
C ILE A 98 -11.07 -2.26 -16.22
N VAL A 99 -11.79 -1.45 -16.99
CA VAL A 99 -11.42 -0.05 -17.27
C VAL A 99 -11.38 0.78 -15.97
N ALA A 100 -12.37 0.62 -15.10
CA ALA A 100 -12.45 1.33 -13.83
C ALA A 100 -11.28 0.97 -12.91
N LEU A 101 -10.90 -0.30 -12.81
CA LEU A 101 -9.74 -0.75 -12.03
C LEU A 101 -8.44 -0.18 -12.59
N THR A 102 -8.26 -0.20 -13.92
CA THR A 102 -7.07 0.38 -14.55
C THR A 102 -6.98 1.89 -14.28
N LEU A 103 -8.08 2.63 -14.43
CA LEU A 103 -8.12 4.05 -14.13
C LEU A 103 -7.95 4.35 -12.64
N GLY A 104 -8.52 3.52 -11.76
CA GLY A 104 -8.37 3.63 -10.32
C GLY A 104 -6.94 3.39 -9.86
N ALA A 105 -6.27 2.37 -10.41
CA ALA A 105 -4.85 2.12 -10.19
C ALA A 105 -3.97 3.26 -10.73
N ALA A 106 -4.24 3.76 -11.94
CA ALA A 106 -3.52 4.90 -12.49
C ALA A 106 -3.69 6.15 -11.61
N LEU A 107 -4.91 6.46 -11.15
CA LEU A 107 -5.18 7.59 -10.26
C LEU A 107 -4.46 7.45 -8.92
N PHE A 108 -4.46 6.24 -8.34
CA PHE A 108 -3.69 5.95 -7.14
C PHE A 108 -2.22 6.25 -7.36
N LEU A 109 -1.60 5.72 -8.42
CA LEU A 109 -0.17 5.94 -8.69
C LEU A 109 0.17 7.41 -8.95
N VAL A 110 -0.72 8.17 -9.60
CA VAL A 110 -0.56 9.62 -9.82
C VAL A 110 -0.50 10.40 -8.50
N VAL A 111 -1.17 9.94 -7.44
CA VAL A 111 -1.18 10.59 -6.12
C VAL A 111 -0.08 10.02 -5.20
N ASP A 112 0.09 8.70 -5.18
CA ASP A 112 1.04 7.99 -4.35
C ASP A 112 2.49 8.34 -4.72
N THR A 113 2.80 8.47 -6.02
CA THR A 113 4.17 8.72 -6.47
C THR A 113 4.70 10.09 -6.02
N PRO A 114 3.99 11.22 -6.22
CA PRO A 114 4.43 12.51 -5.69
C PRO A 114 4.44 12.57 -4.16
N LEU A 115 3.50 11.89 -3.49
CA LEU A 115 3.47 11.86 -2.03
C LEU A 115 4.72 11.16 -1.47
N ARG A 116 5.04 9.97 -1.97
CA ARG A 116 6.26 9.25 -1.62
C ARG A 116 7.52 10.06 -1.93
N PHE A 117 7.53 10.78 -3.06
CA PHE A 117 8.63 11.68 -3.38
C PHE A 117 8.79 12.81 -2.36
N ALA A 118 7.68 13.43 -1.94
CA ALA A 118 7.72 14.50 -0.96
C ALA A 118 8.25 13.98 0.39
N PHE A 119 7.80 12.81 0.85
CA PHE A 119 8.33 12.18 2.07
C PHE A 119 9.82 11.87 1.95
N TYR A 120 10.25 11.31 0.81
CA TYR A 120 11.65 11.03 0.54
C TYR A 120 12.50 12.31 0.56
N VAL A 121 12.05 13.38 -0.09
CA VAL A 121 12.80 14.65 -0.15
C VAL A 121 12.85 15.38 1.20
N VAL A 122 11.79 15.31 2.00
CA VAL A 122 11.68 16.07 3.25
C VAL A 122 12.38 15.37 4.41
N ASP A 123 12.16 14.07 4.58
CA ASP A 123 12.59 13.33 5.77
C ASP A 123 13.65 12.27 5.47
N GLY A 124 14.02 12.04 4.20
CA GLY A 124 14.85 10.90 3.76
C GLY A 124 14.16 9.53 3.96
N GLY A 125 13.02 9.52 4.66
CA GLY A 125 12.29 8.33 5.09
C GLY A 125 11.21 7.87 4.12
N THR A 126 10.69 6.67 4.40
CA THR A 126 9.56 6.08 3.67
C THR A 126 8.22 6.39 4.31
N LEU A 127 7.14 6.21 3.54
CA LEU A 127 5.79 6.15 4.11
C LEU A 127 5.72 5.04 5.20
N PRO A 128 5.04 5.28 6.32
CA PRO A 128 4.70 4.27 7.31
C PRO A 128 4.16 2.99 6.68
N TRP A 129 4.54 1.83 7.22
CA TRP A 129 4.14 0.53 6.65
C TRP A 129 2.62 0.38 6.59
N GLU A 130 1.88 0.93 7.56
CA GLU A 130 0.42 0.93 7.56
C GLU A 130 -0.13 1.64 6.32
N LEU A 131 0.48 2.76 5.92
CA LEU A 131 0.06 3.47 4.71
C LEU A 131 0.40 2.66 3.47
N VAL A 132 1.57 2.02 3.42
CA VAL A 132 2.01 1.23 2.27
C VAL A 132 1.14 -0.02 2.04
N TYR A 133 0.73 -0.71 3.11
CA TYR A 133 -0.09 -1.93 3.01
C TYR A 133 -1.59 -1.64 2.92
N VAL A 134 -2.10 -0.68 3.69
CA VAL A 134 -3.55 -0.49 3.83
C VAL A 134 -4.11 0.43 2.75
N THR A 135 -3.36 1.45 2.29
CA THR A 135 -3.93 2.47 1.38
C THR A 135 -4.13 2.05 -0.08
N PRO A 136 -3.34 1.14 -0.70
CA PRO A 136 -3.47 0.87 -2.13
C PRO A 136 -4.85 0.34 -2.51
N LEU A 137 -5.38 -0.67 -1.81
CA LEU A 137 -6.66 -1.27 -2.17
C LEU A 137 -7.86 -0.31 -2.00
N PRO A 138 -8.04 0.38 -0.87
CA PRO A 138 -9.05 1.41 -0.72
C PRO A 138 -8.89 2.53 -1.77
N SER A 139 -7.66 2.94 -2.08
CA SER A 139 -7.41 4.01 -3.07
C SER A 139 -7.79 3.58 -4.49
N VAL A 140 -7.42 2.36 -4.89
CA VAL A 140 -7.82 1.76 -6.17
C VAL A 140 -9.34 1.62 -6.23
N LEU A 141 -9.99 1.18 -5.14
CA LEU A 141 -11.44 1.05 -5.05
C LEU A 141 -12.14 2.41 -5.19
N ILE A 142 -11.64 3.44 -4.49
CA ILE A 142 -12.14 4.82 -4.60
C ILE A 142 -11.98 5.31 -6.04
N GLY A 143 -10.81 5.15 -6.63
CA GLY A 143 -10.54 5.55 -8.01
C GLY A 143 -11.43 4.81 -9.02
N ALA A 144 -11.64 3.51 -8.83
CA ALA A 144 -12.55 2.72 -9.65
C ALA A 144 -14.01 3.19 -9.50
N PHE A 145 -14.46 3.50 -8.28
CA PHE A 145 -15.79 4.04 -8.05
C PHE A 145 -15.98 5.41 -8.72
N LEU A 146 -14.97 6.30 -8.68
CA LEU A 146 -15.00 7.56 -9.41
C LEU A 146 -15.05 7.34 -10.94
N ALA A 147 -14.28 6.38 -11.45
CA ALA A 147 -14.26 6.02 -12.87
C ALA A 147 -15.59 5.43 -13.37
N TRP A 148 -16.36 4.78 -12.48
CA TRP A 148 -17.71 4.29 -12.80
C TRP A 148 -18.69 5.42 -13.16
N GLY A 149 -18.48 6.64 -12.66
CA GLY A 149 -19.33 7.80 -12.96
C GLY A 149 -19.51 8.06 -14.46
N PRO A 150 -18.45 8.36 -15.24
CA PRO A 150 -18.56 8.50 -16.69
C PRO A 150 -18.96 7.20 -17.42
N LEU A 151 -18.53 6.04 -16.91
CA LEU A 151 -18.83 4.72 -17.48
C LEU A 151 -20.31 4.30 -17.33
N ALA A 152 -21.08 4.93 -16.44
CA ALA A 152 -22.52 4.73 -16.36
C ALA A 152 -23.23 4.99 -17.71
N THR A 153 -22.64 5.81 -18.59
CA THR A 153 -23.14 6.03 -19.95
C THR A 153 -23.08 4.74 -20.79
N VAL A 154 -22.11 3.86 -20.58
CA VAL A 154 -22.05 2.56 -21.28
C VAL A 154 -23.29 1.73 -20.96
N VAL A 155 -23.66 1.63 -19.68
CA VAL A 155 -24.87 0.92 -19.21
C VAL A 155 -26.12 1.50 -19.88
N THR A 156 -26.22 2.84 -19.91
CA THR A 156 -27.36 3.51 -20.54
C THR A 156 -27.51 3.15 -22.01
N ARG A 157 -26.41 3.06 -22.76
CA ARG A 157 -26.40 2.76 -24.19
C ARG A 157 -26.64 1.29 -24.50
N VAL A 158 -26.13 0.39 -23.66
CA VAL A 158 -26.40 -1.05 -23.78
C VAL A 158 -27.90 -1.36 -23.58
N VAL A 159 -28.57 -0.63 -22.69
CA VAL A 159 -30.03 -0.72 -22.51
C VAL A 159 -30.77 -0.13 -23.73
N ASP A 160 -30.19 0.87 -24.40
CA ASP A 160 -30.72 1.46 -25.63
C ASP A 160 -30.32 0.65 -26.89
N ASP A 161 -29.93 -0.63 -26.72
CA ASP A 161 -29.52 -1.58 -27.76
C ASP A 161 -28.27 -1.22 -28.59
N ASP A 162 -27.45 -0.28 -28.11
CA ASP A 162 -26.14 -0.04 -28.75
C ASP A 162 -25.18 -1.21 -28.47
N PRO A 163 -24.36 -1.62 -29.46
CA PRO A 163 -23.31 -2.59 -29.24
C PRO A 163 -22.23 -2.01 -28.31
N LEU A 164 -21.59 -2.88 -27.52
CA LEU A 164 -20.66 -2.48 -26.46
C LEU A 164 -19.54 -1.53 -26.92
N PRO A 165 -18.88 -1.71 -28.09
CA PRO A 165 -17.88 -0.76 -28.58
C PRO A 165 -18.43 0.66 -28.80
N THR A 166 -19.62 0.77 -29.40
CA THR A 166 -20.29 2.06 -29.62
C THR A 166 -20.72 2.71 -28.31
N ALA A 167 -21.15 1.92 -27.33
CA ALA A 167 -21.47 2.39 -25.99
C ALA A 167 -20.22 3.00 -25.29
N PHE A 168 -19.05 2.36 -25.44
CA PHE A 168 -17.78 2.90 -24.94
C PHE A 168 -17.35 4.19 -25.67
N GLU A 169 -17.37 4.21 -27.00
CA GLU A 169 -17.05 5.41 -27.80
C GLU A 169 -17.93 6.59 -27.40
N THR A 170 -19.22 6.34 -27.16
CA THR A 170 -20.17 7.35 -26.73
C THR A 170 -19.90 7.80 -25.29
N SER A 171 -19.59 6.89 -24.38
CA SER A 171 -19.23 7.25 -22.99
C SER A 171 -17.99 8.15 -22.95
N VAL A 172 -16.96 7.83 -23.72
CA VAL A 172 -15.74 8.62 -23.85
C VAL A 172 -16.04 9.99 -24.49
N GLY A 173 -16.74 10.01 -25.62
CA GLY A 173 -17.04 11.26 -26.32
C GLY A 173 -17.96 12.18 -25.51
N VAL A 174 -18.87 11.62 -24.71
CA VAL A 174 -19.62 12.35 -23.70
C VAL A 174 -18.69 12.92 -22.63
N ALA A 175 -17.78 12.11 -22.09
CA ALA A 175 -16.90 12.53 -21.01
C ALA A 175 -16.02 13.72 -21.42
N VAL A 176 -15.52 13.70 -22.67
CA VAL A 176 -14.69 14.77 -23.24
C VAL A 176 -15.52 15.94 -23.76
N GLY A 177 -16.61 15.68 -24.49
CA GLY A 177 -17.42 16.69 -25.16
C GLY A 177 -18.34 17.48 -24.22
N THR A 178 -18.60 16.98 -23.00
CA THR A 178 -19.46 17.64 -22.01
C THR A 178 -18.77 17.80 -20.65
N PRO A 179 -17.66 18.58 -20.55
CA PRO A 179 -16.82 18.64 -19.36
C PRO A 179 -17.57 19.08 -18.09
N ARG A 180 -18.57 19.97 -18.22
CA ARG A 180 -19.42 20.37 -17.09
C ARG A 180 -20.25 19.21 -16.53
N ARG A 181 -20.79 18.35 -17.40
CA ARG A 181 -21.53 17.15 -16.99
C ARG A 181 -20.59 16.16 -16.34
N THR A 182 -19.44 15.89 -16.96
CA THR A 182 -18.42 14.98 -16.41
C THR A 182 -17.96 15.44 -15.04
N GLY A 183 -17.62 16.73 -14.88
CA GLY A 183 -17.25 17.31 -13.59
C GLY A 183 -18.38 17.21 -12.55
N THR A 184 -19.64 17.41 -12.95
CA THR A 184 -20.79 17.22 -12.05
C THR A 184 -20.90 15.78 -11.57
N VAL A 185 -20.76 14.81 -12.49
CA VAL A 185 -20.84 13.38 -12.16
C VAL A 185 -19.69 12.97 -11.24
N LEU A 186 -18.46 13.38 -11.56
CA LEU A 186 -17.30 13.10 -10.72
C LEU A 186 -17.44 13.72 -9.32
N LEU A 187 -17.92 14.96 -9.23
CA LEU A 187 -18.17 15.62 -7.94
C LEU A 187 -19.20 14.85 -7.11
N LEU A 188 -20.27 14.36 -7.72
CA LEU A 188 -21.28 13.56 -7.01
C LEU A 188 -20.70 12.24 -6.48
N HIS A 189 -19.85 11.56 -7.25
CA HIS A 189 -19.18 10.34 -6.78
C HIS A 189 -18.16 10.66 -5.69
N LEU A 190 -17.45 11.79 -5.81
CA LEU A 190 -16.51 12.24 -4.78
C LEU A 190 -17.23 12.55 -3.46
N VAL A 191 -18.40 13.19 -3.51
CA VAL A 191 -19.23 13.42 -2.32
C VAL A 191 -19.70 12.09 -1.73
N ALA A 192 -20.15 11.14 -2.55
CA ALA A 192 -20.53 9.80 -2.10
C ALA A 192 -19.35 9.07 -1.42
N VAL A 193 -18.16 9.12 -2.01
CA VAL A 193 -16.92 8.58 -1.42
C VAL A 193 -16.64 9.25 -0.09
N PHE A 194 -16.71 10.59 0.00
CA PHE A 194 -16.46 11.31 1.24
C PHE A 194 -17.45 10.93 2.34
N VAL A 195 -18.72 10.70 2.01
CA VAL A 195 -19.75 10.24 2.95
C VAL A 195 -19.46 8.81 3.43
N VAL A 196 -19.08 7.90 2.53
CA VAL A 196 -18.78 6.50 2.87
C VAL A 196 -17.48 6.38 3.67
N VAL A 197 -16.40 7.03 3.22
CA VAL A 197 -15.10 7.04 3.90
C VAL A 197 -15.20 7.79 5.23
N GLY A 198 -15.86 8.95 5.27
CA GLY A 198 -16.11 9.69 6.50
C GLY A 198 -16.92 8.88 7.51
N SER A 199 -17.90 8.12 7.04
CA SER A 199 -18.61 7.13 7.86
C SER A 199 -17.65 6.07 8.40
N ALA A 200 -16.87 5.41 7.53
CA ALA A 200 -15.90 4.40 7.95
C ALA A 200 -14.92 4.91 9.01
N LEU A 201 -14.36 6.11 8.80
CA LEU A 201 -13.45 6.76 9.74
C LEU A 201 -14.14 7.13 11.07
N THR A 202 -15.39 7.62 11.01
CA THR A 202 -16.18 7.94 12.21
C THR A 202 -16.46 6.68 13.03
N ALA A 203 -16.84 5.58 12.37
CA ALA A 203 -17.04 4.29 13.01
C ALA A 203 -15.73 3.76 13.62
N ALA A 204 -14.61 3.84 12.90
CA ALA A 204 -13.31 3.43 13.40
C ALA A 204 -12.86 4.27 14.62
N ALA A 205 -13.06 5.58 14.59
CA ALA A 205 -12.74 6.48 15.71
C ALA A 205 -13.60 6.16 16.95
N PHE A 206 -14.90 5.98 16.76
CA PHE A 206 -15.84 5.60 17.84
C PHE A 206 -15.44 4.27 18.48
N VAL A 207 -15.12 3.27 17.66
CA VAL A 207 -14.67 1.95 18.11
C VAL A 207 -13.39 2.06 18.95
N ARG A 208 -12.39 2.80 18.45
CA ARG A 208 -11.11 2.97 19.14
C ARG A 208 -11.27 3.60 20.52
N GLN A 209 -12.21 4.54 20.67
CA GLN A 209 -12.49 5.19 21.95
C GLN A 209 -13.28 4.31 22.93
N SER A 210 -14.10 3.38 22.40
CA SER A 210 -15.06 2.63 23.22
C SER A 210 -14.50 1.32 23.80
N TYR A 211 -13.26 0.93 23.48
CA TYR A 211 -12.69 -0.39 23.81
C TYR A 211 -13.66 -1.55 23.52
N ALA A 212 -14.45 -1.41 22.46
CA ALA A 212 -15.55 -2.31 22.18
C ALA A 212 -15.05 -3.69 21.71
N GLU A 213 -15.81 -4.74 22.02
CA GLU A 213 -15.54 -6.08 21.50
C GLU A 213 -15.54 -6.09 19.97
N LEU A 214 -14.68 -6.93 19.36
CA LEU A 214 -14.52 -7.07 17.91
C LEU A 214 -15.85 -7.20 17.16
N THR A 215 -16.83 -7.91 17.75
CA THR A 215 -18.18 -8.07 17.18
C THR A 215 -18.91 -6.73 17.03
N THR A 216 -18.86 -5.88 18.06
CA THR A 216 -19.45 -4.54 18.04
C THR A 216 -18.74 -3.65 17.03
N VAL A 217 -17.42 -3.79 16.89
CA VAL A 217 -16.61 -3.09 15.87
C VAL A 217 -17.10 -3.40 14.46
N VAL A 218 -17.20 -4.68 14.14
CA VAL A 218 -17.63 -5.14 12.82
C VAL A 218 -19.06 -4.68 12.53
N VAL A 219 -19.97 -4.76 13.50
CA VAL A 219 -21.38 -4.36 13.32
C VAL A 219 -21.51 -2.86 13.08
N VAL A 220 -20.85 -2.01 13.88
CA VAL A 220 -20.94 -0.55 13.74
C VAL A 220 -20.30 -0.08 12.44
N LEU A 221 -19.11 -0.59 12.12
CA LEU A 221 -18.40 -0.26 10.87
C LEU A 221 -19.22 -0.69 9.65
N SER A 222 -19.68 -1.94 9.62
CA SER A 222 -20.44 -2.48 8.50
C SER A 222 -21.79 -1.77 8.34
N GLY A 223 -22.51 -1.53 9.45
CA GLY A 223 -23.81 -0.88 9.43
C GLY A 223 -23.76 0.56 8.90
N LEU A 224 -22.78 1.35 9.35
CA LEU A 224 -22.65 2.74 8.94
C LEU A 224 -22.19 2.86 7.48
N VAL A 225 -21.18 2.07 7.07
CA VAL A 225 -20.67 2.03 5.69
C VAL A 225 -21.75 1.56 4.72
N LEU A 226 -22.48 0.50 5.08
CA LEU A 226 -23.58 -0.01 4.27
C LEU A 226 -24.70 1.02 4.12
N THR A 227 -25.12 1.67 5.22
CA THR A 227 -26.16 2.70 5.18
C THR A 227 -25.73 3.89 4.31
N ALA A 228 -24.50 4.37 4.49
CA ALA A 228 -23.93 5.43 3.68
C ALA A 228 -23.86 5.06 2.18
N GLY A 229 -23.49 3.81 1.87
CA GLY A 229 -23.46 3.29 0.51
C GLY A 229 -24.84 3.20 -0.13
N ILE A 230 -25.84 2.68 0.59
CA ILE A 230 -27.23 2.60 0.14
C ILE A 230 -27.79 4.00 -0.16
N LEU A 231 -27.60 4.96 0.75
CA LEU A 231 -28.07 6.32 0.55
C LEU A 231 -27.37 6.97 -0.65
N SER A 232 -26.05 6.86 -0.72
CA SER A 232 -25.26 7.43 -1.83
C SER A 232 -25.71 6.89 -3.19
N LEU A 233 -25.82 5.58 -3.34
CA LEU A 233 -26.29 4.97 -4.60
C LEU A 233 -27.77 5.25 -4.86
N GLY A 234 -28.59 5.35 -3.82
CA GLY A 234 -30.01 5.73 -3.91
C GLY A 234 -30.20 7.12 -4.52
N PHE A 235 -29.24 8.03 -4.31
CA PHE A 235 -29.20 9.34 -4.96
C PHE A 235 -28.54 9.31 -6.34
N LEU A 236 -27.43 8.58 -6.51
CA LEU A 236 -26.68 8.56 -7.77
C LEU A 236 -27.47 7.93 -8.92
N VAL A 237 -28.14 6.80 -8.69
CA VAL A 237 -28.84 6.03 -9.74
C VAL A 237 -29.93 6.87 -10.45
N PRO A 238 -30.86 7.54 -9.75
CA PRO A 238 -31.86 8.40 -10.39
C PRO A 238 -31.25 9.63 -11.08
N VAL A 239 -30.15 10.18 -10.55
CA VAL A 239 -29.44 11.31 -11.17
C VAL A 239 -28.78 10.87 -12.49
N HIS A 240 -28.18 9.69 -12.54
CA HIS A 240 -27.67 9.12 -13.80
C HIS A 240 -28.77 8.89 -14.83
N ALA A 241 -29.92 8.35 -14.40
CA ALA A 241 -31.08 8.18 -15.26
C ALA A 241 -31.55 9.53 -15.83
N ALA A 242 -31.58 10.58 -15.00
CA ALA A 242 -31.95 11.92 -15.43
C ALA A 242 -30.96 12.55 -16.41
N LEU A 243 -29.66 12.37 -16.16
CA LEU A 243 -28.61 12.86 -17.06
C LEU A 243 -28.61 12.14 -18.41
N ALA A 244 -29.01 10.87 -18.45
CA ALA A 244 -29.13 10.10 -19.70
C ALA A 244 -30.25 10.63 -20.62
N ASN A 245 -31.30 11.25 -20.07
CA ASN A 245 -32.40 11.82 -20.85
C ASN A 245 -32.01 13.14 -21.57
N VAL A 246 -30.90 13.76 -21.18
CA VAL A 246 -30.45 15.07 -21.70
C VAL A 246 -29.23 14.94 -22.62
N THR A 247 -28.78 13.71 -22.88
CA THR A 247 -27.55 13.50 -23.64
C THR A 247 -27.69 13.94 -25.10
N PRO A 248 -26.85 14.87 -25.60
CA PRO A 248 -26.84 15.22 -27.02
C PRO A 248 -26.34 14.05 -27.89
N ASP A 249 -26.53 14.17 -29.20
CA ASP A 249 -26.18 13.19 -30.23
C ASP A 249 -24.74 12.65 -30.11
N ARG A 250 -24.53 11.44 -30.66
CA ARG A 250 -23.30 10.64 -30.65
C ARG A 250 -22.04 11.48 -30.93
N ALA A 251 -21.44 12.05 -29.90
CA ALA A 251 -20.06 12.47 -29.93
C ALA A 251 -19.20 11.21 -29.76
N THR A 252 -18.49 10.79 -30.81
CA THR A 252 -17.59 9.63 -30.76
C THR A 252 -16.16 10.10 -30.80
N VAL A 253 -15.35 9.63 -29.85
CA VAL A 253 -13.90 9.74 -29.87
C VAL A 253 -13.36 8.33 -30.06
N SER A 254 -12.41 8.16 -30.98
CA SER A 254 -11.83 6.84 -31.24
C SER A 254 -11.18 6.27 -29.98
N ILE A 255 -11.59 5.06 -29.59
CA ILE A 255 -11.05 4.32 -28.44
C ILE A 255 -9.52 4.19 -28.53
N ARG A 256 -8.95 4.12 -29.75
CA ARG A 256 -7.51 3.96 -29.96
C ARG A 256 -6.70 5.12 -29.38
N HIS A 257 -7.15 6.36 -29.58
CA HIS A 257 -6.44 7.53 -29.06
C HIS A 257 -6.49 7.61 -27.54
N VAL A 258 -7.61 7.22 -26.94
CA VAL A 258 -7.77 7.20 -25.48
C VAL A 258 -7.00 6.06 -24.84
N ALA A 259 -7.03 4.87 -25.44
CA ALA A 259 -6.21 3.74 -25.00
C ALA A 259 -4.71 4.09 -25.05
N LEU A 260 -4.27 4.78 -26.11
CA LEU A 260 -2.88 5.26 -26.21
C LEU A 260 -2.56 6.30 -25.12
N ALA A 261 -3.45 7.27 -24.89
CA ALA A 261 -3.24 8.27 -23.84
C ALA A 261 -3.18 7.64 -22.45
N ILE A 262 -4.10 6.72 -22.13
CA ILE A 262 -4.09 5.95 -20.88
C ILE A 262 -2.79 5.15 -20.78
N PHE A 263 -2.39 4.46 -21.85
CA PHE A 263 -1.15 3.68 -21.85
C PHE A 263 0.08 4.56 -21.61
N VAL A 264 0.20 5.70 -22.30
CA VAL A 264 1.34 6.63 -22.15
C VAL A 264 1.37 7.23 -20.74
N VAL A 265 0.23 7.67 -20.20
CA VAL A 265 0.16 8.25 -18.84
C VAL A 265 0.45 7.17 -17.80
N SER A 266 -0.17 6.00 -17.91
CA SER A 266 0.07 4.89 -16.98
C SER A 266 1.51 4.38 -17.05
N ALA A 267 2.11 4.30 -18.24
CA ALA A 267 3.51 3.91 -18.40
C ALA A 267 4.48 4.98 -17.87
N ALA A 268 4.21 6.26 -18.10
CA ALA A 268 5.02 7.36 -17.56
C ALA A 268 4.94 7.41 -16.02
N VAL A 269 3.75 7.21 -15.46
CA VAL A 269 3.53 7.18 -14.02
C VAL A 269 4.15 5.93 -13.41
N ALA A 270 3.88 4.74 -13.95
CA ALA A 270 4.46 3.49 -13.46
C ALA A 270 6.00 3.50 -13.58
N GLY A 271 6.56 4.01 -14.67
CA GLY A 271 8.00 4.19 -14.84
C GLY A 271 8.58 5.18 -13.82
N ALA A 272 7.88 6.28 -13.51
CA ALA A 272 8.30 7.21 -12.46
C ALA A 272 8.19 6.62 -11.04
N SER A 273 7.23 5.72 -10.80
CA SER A 273 7.08 4.98 -9.54
C SER A 273 8.17 3.91 -9.38
N ALA A 274 8.47 3.14 -10.43
CA ALA A 274 9.44 2.04 -10.44
C ALA A 274 10.87 2.51 -10.10
N ILE A 275 11.24 3.72 -10.50
CA ILE A 275 12.56 4.30 -10.25
C ILE A 275 12.87 4.44 -8.73
N ARG A 276 11.88 4.42 -7.83
CA ARG A 276 12.04 5.01 -6.48
C ARG A 276 11.93 4.09 -5.27
N VAL A 277 11.70 2.79 -5.42
CA VAL A 277 11.20 2.01 -4.25
C VAL A 277 11.95 0.74 -3.90
N SER A 278 13.23 0.72 -4.24
CA SER A 278 14.26 -0.14 -3.61
C SER A 278 15.60 0.54 -3.87
N GLU A 279 15.71 1.81 -3.44
CA GLU A 279 16.87 2.68 -3.68
C GLU A 279 18.06 2.23 -2.82
N VAL A 280 18.55 1.03 -3.07
CA VAL A 280 19.85 0.55 -2.61
C VAL A 280 20.96 1.07 -3.52
N ARG A 281 20.72 2.08 -4.38
CA ARG A 281 21.74 2.54 -5.33
C ARG A 281 22.97 3.03 -4.57
N PRO A 282 24.20 2.79 -5.08
CA PRO A 282 25.39 3.40 -4.53
C PRO A 282 25.25 4.92 -4.55
N ALA A 283 25.56 5.59 -3.44
CA ALA A 283 25.77 7.03 -3.49
C ALA A 283 27.18 7.28 -4.05
N PRO A 284 27.36 8.24 -4.98
CA PRO A 284 28.60 8.35 -5.72
C PRO A 284 29.78 8.91 -4.91
N ASP A 285 29.53 9.70 -3.86
CA ASP A 285 30.59 10.37 -3.10
C ASP A 285 30.35 10.19 -1.59
N LEU A 286 31.30 9.54 -0.90
CA LEU A 286 31.31 9.44 0.56
C LEU A 286 31.70 10.79 1.18
N GLU A 287 31.10 11.12 2.31
CA GLU A 287 31.42 12.34 3.04
C GLU A 287 32.75 12.19 3.80
N PRO A 288 33.60 13.23 3.83
CA PRO A 288 34.84 13.18 4.60
C PRO A 288 34.55 13.10 6.11
N LEU A 289 35.36 12.35 6.85
CA LEU A 289 35.20 12.20 8.30
C LEU A 289 35.47 13.55 9.02
N PRO A 290 34.53 14.04 9.86
CA PRO A 290 34.77 15.18 10.72
C PRO A 290 35.65 14.81 11.93
N ASN A 291 36.20 15.81 12.61
CA ASN A 291 37.06 15.60 13.79
C ASN A 291 36.27 15.39 15.09
N ASP A 292 35.01 15.83 15.16
CA ASP A 292 34.18 15.56 16.33
C ASP A 292 33.83 14.07 16.38
N PRO A 293 34.08 13.33 17.48
CA PRO A 293 33.91 11.88 17.49
C PRO A 293 32.46 11.42 17.27
N SER A 294 31.47 12.18 17.74
CA SER A 294 30.05 11.80 17.58
C SER A 294 29.58 12.06 16.16
N GLU A 295 29.99 13.19 15.56
CA GLU A 295 29.79 13.45 14.15
C GLU A 295 30.56 12.44 13.28
N MET A 296 31.78 12.05 13.69
CA MET A 296 32.61 11.07 12.98
C MET A 296 31.91 9.71 12.90
N TYR A 297 31.37 9.22 14.02
CA TYR A 297 30.56 8.00 14.03
C TYR A 297 29.33 8.13 13.12
N THR A 298 28.64 9.26 13.19
CA THR A 298 27.44 9.53 12.39
C THR A 298 27.76 9.50 10.89
N THR A 299 28.83 10.19 10.47
CA THR A 299 29.30 10.23 9.08
C THR A 299 29.80 8.86 8.63
N ALA A 300 30.61 8.16 9.43
CA ALA A 300 31.11 6.84 9.09
C ALA A 300 29.98 5.81 8.91
N LEU A 301 28.96 5.86 9.78
CA LEU A 301 27.79 5.00 9.67
C LEU A 301 26.94 5.33 8.44
N SER A 302 26.79 6.63 8.12
CA SER A 302 26.13 7.10 6.89
C SER A 302 26.86 6.59 5.65
N ASN A 303 28.18 6.78 5.60
CA ASN A 303 29.04 6.30 4.52
C ASN A 303 28.95 4.77 4.37
N THR A 304 29.02 4.02 5.47
CA THR A 304 28.83 2.55 5.48
C THR A 304 27.51 2.20 4.82
N GLY A 305 26.43 2.87 5.23
CA GLY A 305 25.10 2.72 4.66
C GLY A 305 25.02 3.06 3.18
N GLN A 306 25.87 3.95 2.65
CA GLN A 306 25.94 4.34 1.24
C GLN A 306 26.73 3.36 0.35
N THR A 307 27.51 2.45 0.95
CA THR A 307 28.22 1.36 0.26
C THR A 307 27.42 0.05 0.27
N SER A 308 27.87 -0.96 -0.48
CA SER A 308 27.50 -2.35 -0.18
C SER A 308 28.15 -2.76 1.14
N TYR A 309 27.39 -3.41 2.03
CA TYR A 309 27.89 -3.79 3.36
C TYR A 309 27.35 -5.12 3.85
N ASP A 310 28.13 -5.82 4.67
CA ASP A 310 27.72 -6.98 5.46
C ASP A 310 27.97 -6.70 6.94
N VAL A 311 26.90 -6.52 7.71
CA VAL A 311 26.97 -6.34 9.16
C VAL A 311 26.64 -7.66 9.83
N GLN A 312 27.59 -8.20 10.57
CA GLN A 312 27.39 -9.37 11.42
C GLN A 312 27.59 -8.97 12.87
N PHE A 313 26.73 -9.46 13.76
CA PHE A 313 27.06 -9.43 15.17
C PHE A 313 26.74 -10.75 15.87
N THR A 314 27.62 -11.08 16.82
CA THR A 314 27.44 -12.20 17.74
C THR A 314 27.18 -11.64 19.12
N GLU A 315 26.01 -11.92 19.68
CA GLU A 315 25.65 -11.58 21.05
C GLU A 315 25.74 -12.83 21.93
N ILE A 316 26.42 -12.69 23.06
CA ILE A 316 26.45 -13.66 24.14
C ILE A 316 25.67 -13.05 25.29
N GLN A 317 24.48 -13.57 25.57
CA GLN A 317 23.61 -13.12 26.64
C GLN A 317 23.38 -14.27 27.62
N ASN A 318 23.86 -14.16 28.86
CA ASN A 318 23.71 -15.20 29.90
C ASN A 318 24.03 -16.62 29.36
N ASP A 319 25.19 -16.78 28.71
CA ASP A 319 25.67 -18.00 28.04
C ASP A 319 24.90 -18.48 26.79
N HIS A 320 23.88 -17.75 26.35
CA HIS A 320 23.22 -17.99 25.06
C HIS A 320 23.92 -17.20 23.95
N VAL A 321 24.32 -17.91 22.87
CA VAL A 321 24.95 -17.30 21.70
C VAL A 321 23.89 -17.05 20.61
N LEU A 322 23.69 -15.79 20.29
CA LEU A 322 22.86 -15.32 19.19
C LEU A 322 23.75 -14.73 18.10
N ARG A 323 23.45 -15.04 16.85
CA ARG A 323 24.14 -14.45 15.69
C ARG A 323 23.10 -13.81 14.80
N PHE A 324 23.41 -12.62 14.33
CA PHE A 324 22.59 -11.86 13.41
C PHE A 324 23.49 -11.36 12.30
N TRP A 325 22.99 -11.40 11.08
CA TRP A 325 23.69 -10.83 9.95
C TRP A 325 22.74 -10.17 8.99
N TRP A 326 23.21 -9.08 8.42
CA TRP A 326 22.46 -8.20 7.55
C TRP A 326 23.39 -7.73 6.42
N THR A 327 23.09 -8.18 5.22
CA THR A 327 23.89 -7.93 4.01
C THR A 327 23.08 -7.09 3.03
N VAL A 328 23.69 -6.05 2.49
CA VAL A 328 23.12 -5.16 1.48
C VAL A 328 24.10 -5.03 0.34
N ASP A 329 23.69 -5.52 -0.83
CA ASP A 329 24.41 -5.35 -2.09
C ASP A 329 23.74 -4.23 -2.89
N ARG A 330 24.42 -3.09 -2.97
CA ARG A 330 23.94 -1.90 -3.64
C ARG A 330 24.05 -1.99 -5.16
N SER A 331 25.04 -2.71 -5.66
CA SER A 331 25.31 -2.89 -7.09
C SER A 331 24.20 -3.68 -7.76
N ASP A 332 23.79 -4.80 -7.15
CA ASP A 332 22.69 -5.62 -7.64
C ASP A 332 21.34 -5.31 -6.99
N ARG A 333 21.32 -4.37 -6.03
CA ARG A 333 20.13 -3.93 -5.27
C ARG A 333 19.43 -5.10 -4.60
N GLN A 334 20.21 -5.86 -3.85
CA GLN A 334 19.78 -7.04 -3.12
C GLN A 334 20.02 -6.86 -1.62
N VAL A 335 19.23 -7.54 -0.81
CA VAL A 335 19.34 -7.52 0.64
C VAL A 335 19.07 -8.90 1.21
N LEU A 336 19.82 -9.27 2.23
CA LEU A 336 19.69 -10.53 2.95
C LEU A 336 19.78 -10.24 4.44
N ALA A 337 18.81 -10.72 5.21
CA ALA A 337 18.80 -10.61 6.65
C ALA A 337 18.53 -11.98 7.25
N ASN A 338 19.28 -12.38 8.28
CA ASN A 338 19.11 -13.68 8.89
C ASN A 338 19.66 -13.68 10.32
N SER A 339 19.29 -14.69 11.10
CA SER A 339 19.78 -14.88 12.46
C SER A 339 19.80 -16.34 12.86
N SER A 340 20.62 -16.69 13.86
CA SER A 340 20.71 -18.06 14.37
C SER A 340 19.44 -18.55 15.06
N ILE A 341 18.54 -17.65 15.45
CA ILE A 341 17.23 -17.96 16.03
C ILE A 341 16.13 -18.10 14.97
N GLN A 342 16.34 -17.53 13.78
CA GLN A 342 15.41 -17.65 12.67
C GLN A 342 15.77 -18.85 11.81
N ARG A 343 14.75 -19.60 11.38
CA ARG A 343 14.96 -20.77 10.51
C ARG A 343 15.20 -20.38 9.06
N ASN A 344 14.71 -19.22 8.63
CA ASN A 344 14.74 -18.79 7.24
C ASN A 344 15.21 -17.35 7.10
N PRO A 345 16.11 -17.05 6.16
CA PRO A 345 16.52 -15.69 5.87
C PRO A 345 15.37 -14.89 5.24
N ALA A 346 15.29 -13.60 5.59
CA ALA A 346 14.59 -12.63 4.78
C ALA A 346 15.49 -12.20 3.61
N TYR A 347 14.96 -12.16 2.39
CA TYR A 347 15.72 -11.81 1.20
C TYR A 347 14.92 -10.82 0.33
N GLY A 348 15.59 -9.87 -0.29
CA GLY A 348 14.99 -8.90 -1.19
C GLY A 348 15.82 -8.60 -2.42
N ASP A 349 15.13 -8.23 -3.51
CA ASP A 349 15.71 -7.60 -4.68
C ASP A 349 14.83 -6.47 -5.20
N THR A 350 15.21 -5.82 -6.29
CA THR A 350 14.45 -4.74 -6.94
C THR A 350 12.95 -4.97 -7.09
N GLY A 351 12.50 -6.21 -7.30
CA GLY A 351 11.09 -6.53 -7.50
C GLY A 351 10.40 -7.15 -6.31
N LEU A 352 11.08 -8.06 -5.61
CA LEU A 352 10.43 -8.95 -4.64
C LEU A 352 11.17 -9.02 -3.31
N ALA A 353 10.41 -9.08 -2.24
CA ALA A 353 10.84 -9.52 -0.93
C ALA A 353 10.29 -10.92 -0.63
N TYR A 354 11.10 -11.71 0.05
CA TYR A 354 10.75 -12.99 0.62
C TYR A 354 10.96 -12.89 2.11
N HIS A 355 9.91 -13.18 2.83
CA HIS A 355 9.89 -13.00 4.26
C HIS A 355 9.20 -14.18 4.94
N ALA A 356 9.83 -14.68 6.00
CA ALA A 356 9.40 -15.86 6.73
C ALA A 356 9.22 -15.51 8.22
N PHE A 357 8.13 -14.81 8.54
CA PHE A 357 7.62 -14.69 9.92
C PHE A 357 6.24 -15.32 10.02
N ASP A 358 5.82 -15.64 11.25
CA ASP A 358 4.52 -16.24 11.58
C ASP A 358 3.30 -15.38 11.18
N ASN A 359 3.51 -14.10 10.87
CA ASN A 359 2.48 -13.22 10.33
C ASN A 359 2.75 -12.95 8.84
N ASN A 360 2.27 -13.85 7.98
CA ASN A 360 2.19 -13.58 6.55
C ASN A 360 1.23 -12.40 6.34
N PRO A 361 1.65 -11.29 5.71
CA PRO A 361 0.72 -10.20 5.42
C PRO A 361 -0.36 -10.71 4.46
N GLU A 362 -1.60 -10.27 4.67
CA GLU A 362 -2.79 -10.68 3.90
C GLU A 362 -2.69 -10.40 2.38
N PHE A 363 -1.65 -9.67 1.96
CA PHE A 363 -1.43 -9.20 0.60
C PHE A 363 -0.22 -9.84 -0.11
N GLY A 364 0.24 -11.00 0.38
CA GLY A 364 1.25 -11.80 -0.33
C GLY A 364 0.91 -12.02 -1.81
N LEU A 365 1.89 -11.86 -2.69
CA LEU A 365 1.78 -12.23 -4.12
C LEU A 365 1.74 -13.75 -4.32
N GLY A 366 2.12 -14.50 -3.29
CA GLY A 366 2.13 -15.95 -3.25
C GLY A 366 2.98 -16.46 -2.09
N ASP A 367 2.96 -17.77 -1.91
CA ASP A 367 3.69 -18.45 -0.84
C ASP A 367 4.69 -19.45 -1.42
N ARG A 368 5.84 -19.57 -0.78
CA ARG A 368 6.89 -20.55 -1.08
C ARG A 368 7.14 -21.41 0.15
N GLN A 369 7.19 -22.72 -0.04
CA GLN A 369 7.64 -23.61 1.03
C GLN A 369 9.18 -23.65 1.02
N VAL A 370 9.78 -23.29 2.15
CA VAL A 370 11.23 -23.28 2.38
C VAL A 370 11.47 -24.00 3.70
N ASP A 371 12.11 -25.16 3.64
CA ASP A 371 12.45 -26.01 4.81
C ASP A 371 11.31 -26.24 5.82
N GLY A 372 10.10 -26.47 5.31
CA GLY A 372 8.91 -26.71 6.14
C GLY A 372 8.31 -25.46 6.77
N SER A 373 8.76 -24.27 6.35
CA SER A 373 8.12 -22.98 6.65
C SER A 373 7.60 -22.33 5.38
N THR A 374 6.59 -21.47 5.52
CA THR A 374 6.07 -20.66 4.42
C THR A 374 6.79 -19.33 4.37
N ALA A 375 7.44 -19.02 3.24
CA ALA A 375 7.95 -17.69 2.92
C ALA A 375 6.94 -17.00 2.00
N THR A 376 6.41 -15.86 2.41
CA THR A 376 5.51 -15.07 1.56
C THR A 376 6.29 -14.17 0.63
N VAL A 377 5.85 -14.14 -0.62
CA VAL A 377 6.37 -13.28 -1.68
C VAL A 377 5.65 -11.94 -1.61
N LEU A 378 6.40 -10.86 -1.53
CA LEU A 378 5.87 -9.50 -1.49
C LEU A 378 6.57 -8.65 -2.54
N PRO A 379 5.96 -7.58 -3.05
CA PRO A 379 6.72 -6.55 -3.72
C PRO A 379 7.78 -6.00 -2.76
N ALA A 380 9.04 -5.96 -3.18
CA ALA A 380 10.15 -5.58 -2.30
C ALA A 380 9.97 -4.22 -1.65
N TYR A 381 9.37 -3.31 -2.41
CA TYR A 381 9.08 -1.95 -2.01
C TYR A 381 8.05 -1.80 -0.87
N TRP A 382 7.35 -2.88 -0.52
CA TRP A 382 6.49 -2.93 0.67
C TRP A 382 7.24 -3.34 1.94
N PHE A 383 8.39 -3.97 1.79
CA PHE A 383 9.07 -4.64 2.89
C PHE A 383 10.41 -3.98 3.22
N PHE A 384 11.23 -3.71 2.22
CA PHE A 384 12.52 -3.05 2.39
C PHE A 384 12.32 -1.53 2.19
N GLN A 385 12.50 -0.78 3.27
CA GLN A 385 12.43 0.68 3.25
C GLN A 385 13.63 1.27 2.47
N SER A 386 13.51 2.53 2.01
CA SER A 386 14.54 3.24 1.23
C SER A 386 15.87 3.39 1.94
N GLU A 387 15.89 3.18 3.25
CA GLU A 387 17.10 3.16 4.06
C GLU A 387 17.11 1.87 4.84
N VAL A 388 17.55 0.81 4.19
CA VAL A 388 18.13 -0.30 4.94
C VAL A 388 19.39 0.27 5.59
N ARG A 389 19.26 0.72 6.84
CA ARG A 389 20.35 1.30 7.62
C ARG A 389 21.03 0.18 8.39
N PRO A 390 22.36 0.18 8.49
CA PRO A 390 23.07 -0.79 9.33
C PRO A 390 22.88 -0.49 10.83
N ALA A 391 21.86 0.24 11.27
CA ALA A 391 21.74 0.80 12.62
C ALA A 391 20.41 0.41 13.33
N GLY A 392 20.45 0.15 14.65
CA GLY A 392 19.30 -0.22 15.49
C GLY A 392 19.57 -1.36 16.48
N GLY A 393 18.55 -1.78 17.25
CA GLY A 393 18.70 -2.80 18.31
C GLY A 393 19.20 -4.18 17.85
N TYR A 394 19.00 -4.51 16.57
CA TYR A 394 19.56 -5.70 15.89
C TYR A 394 20.52 -5.32 14.76
N ALA A 395 21.26 -4.22 14.90
CA ALA A 395 22.30 -3.79 13.97
C ALA A 395 23.38 -3.00 14.73
N LEU A 396 24.15 -2.13 14.05
CA LEU A 396 25.08 -1.20 14.70
C LEU A 396 24.31 -0.19 15.57
N PRO A 397 24.93 0.40 16.60
CA PRO A 397 24.28 1.45 17.40
C PRO A 397 23.75 2.62 16.56
N LEU A 398 22.62 3.19 16.98
CA LEU A 398 22.14 4.44 16.39
C LEU A 398 23.07 5.59 16.81
N PRO A 399 23.41 6.55 15.91
CA PRO A 399 24.31 7.64 16.25
C PRO A 399 23.80 8.52 17.38
N SER A 400 22.48 8.72 17.46
CA SER A 400 21.82 9.54 18.48
C SER A 400 21.72 8.91 19.87
N THR A 401 22.42 7.80 20.14
CA THR A 401 22.30 7.08 21.41
C THR A 401 23.04 7.76 22.55
N GLY A 402 24.14 8.46 22.27
CA GLY A 402 24.90 9.26 23.25
C GLY A 402 26.12 9.92 22.61
N GLU A 403 27.00 10.47 23.46
CA GLU A 403 28.24 11.11 23.02
C GLU A 403 29.37 10.05 22.91
N TRP A 404 30.02 10.02 21.74
CA TRP A 404 31.16 9.15 21.46
C TRP A 404 32.47 9.85 21.80
N GLN A 405 33.49 9.07 22.16
CA GLN A 405 34.84 9.56 22.46
C GLN A 405 35.90 8.69 21.78
N VAL A 406 37.00 9.29 21.34
CA VAL A 406 38.14 8.54 20.79
C VAL A 406 38.89 7.88 21.95
N VAL A 407 39.10 6.56 21.86
CA VAL A 407 39.85 5.79 22.87
C VAL A 407 41.13 5.16 22.32
N ASP A 408 41.20 4.99 21.00
CA ASP A 408 42.41 4.58 20.30
C ASP A 408 42.43 5.21 18.90
N GLU A 409 43.63 5.53 18.42
CA GLU A 409 43.82 6.16 17.11
C GLU A 409 45.13 5.67 16.49
N THR A 410 45.01 5.15 15.28
CA THR A 410 46.12 4.73 14.42
C THR A 410 45.99 5.43 13.07
N ASP A 411 47.00 5.32 12.21
CA ASP A 411 46.99 5.97 10.89
C ASP A 411 45.77 5.54 10.03
N ASP A 412 45.34 4.28 10.18
CA ASP A 412 44.30 3.66 9.34
C ASP A 412 42.97 3.40 10.08
N THR A 413 42.93 3.57 11.40
CA THR A 413 41.74 3.23 12.22
C THR A 413 41.60 4.11 13.45
N VAL A 414 40.39 4.60 13.69
CA VAL A 414 39.98 5.32 14.91
C VAL A 414 38.96 4.46 15.66
N THR A 415 39.22 4.18 16.93
CA THR A 415 38.28 3.47 17.80
C THR A 415 37.51 4.47 18.66
N LEU A 416 36.18 4.45 18.52
CA LEU A 416 35.27 5.28 19.30
C LEU A 416 34.58 4.46 20.39
N GLU A 417 34.43 5.04 21.58
CA GLU A 417 33.74 4.44 22.71
C GLU A 417 32.55 5.29 23.18
N LEU A 418 31.44 4.60 23.47
CA LEU A 418 30.27 5.12 24.16
C LEU A 418 30.20 4.45 25.54
N THR A 419 30.17 5.23 26.62
CA THR A 419 30.23 4.74 28.01
C THR A 419 29.07 5.14 28.90
N ASP A 420 28.16 6.02 28.44
CA ASP A 420 26.97 6.38 29.21
C ASP A 420 26.05 5.16 29.35
N ASP A 421 25.80 4.73 30.60
CA ASP A 421 25.11 3.48 30.91
C ASP A 421 23.74 3.37 30.21
N ASP A 422 22.94 4.44 30.28
CA ASP A 422 21.61 4.52 29.69
C ASP A 422 21.67 4.59 28.16
N ALA A 423 22.67 5.27 27.59
CA ALA A 423 22.94 5.29 26.15
C ALA A 423 23.34 3.91 25.63
N VAL A 424 24.24 3.21 26.31
CA VAL A 424 24.68 1.85 25.97
C VAL A 424 23.49 0.89 26.01
N TYR A 425 22.66 0.98 27.05
CA TYR A 425 21.45 0.16 27.16
C TYR A 425 20.48 0.42 25.99
N ARG A 426 20.21 1.70 25.70
CA ARG A 426 19.35 2.11 24.57
C ARG A 426 19.90 1.64 23.23
N ALA A 427 21.20 1.74 23.01
CA ALA A 427 21.85 1.29 21.78
C ALA A 427 21.73 -0.22 21.56
N LEU A 428 21.83 -1.03 22.63
CA LEU A 428 21.75 -2.49 22.52
C LEU A 428 20.33 -3.03 22.40
N TYR A 429 19.34 -2.37 23.04
CA TYR A 429 17.97 -2.88 23.18
C TYR A 429 16.88 -2.04 22.53
N ASP A 430 17.22 -0.91 21.89
CA ASP A 430 16.27 0.03 21.26
C ASP A 430 15.04 0.35 22.15
N SER A 431 15.28 0.42 23.46
CA SER A 431 14.26 0.64 24.49
C SER A 431 14.82 1.50 25.62
N ARG A 432 13.95 2.26 26.29
CA ARG A 432 14.37 3.15 27.37
C ARG A 432 14.60 2.34 28.65
N PRO A 433 15.68 2.61 29.40
CA PRO A 433 15.90 1.94 30.68
C PRO A 433 14.82 2.30 31.69
N GLU A 434 14.19 3.47 31.61
CA GLU A 434 13.06 3.89 32.47
C GLU A 434 11.88 2.90 32.50
N ASP A 435 11.74 2.07 31.46
CA ASP A 435 10.71 1.03 31.38
C ASP A 435 11.08 -0.25 32.19
N ARG A 436 12.26 -0.29 32.80
CA ARG A 436 12.89 -1.46 33.45
C ARG A 436 13.71 -1.04 34.68
N ASN A 437 13.70 -1.82 35.76
CA ASN A 437 14.61 -1.51 36.89
C ASN A 437 16.03 -2.05 36.57
N VAL A 438 16.86 -1.23 35.91
CA VAL A 438 18.24 -1.60 35.51
C VAL A 438 19.27 -0.94 36.40
N THR A 439 20.28 -1.71 36.81
CA THR A 439 21.52 -1.21 37.43
C THR A 439 22.72 -1.71 36.66
N TYR A 440 23.78 -0.90 36.61
CA TYR A 440 24.94 -1.12 35.75
C TYR A 440 26.19 -1.36 36.58
N GLU A 441 26.99 -2.36 36.18
CA GLU A 441 28.34 -2.62 36.70
C GLU A 441 29.40 -2.28 35.65
N THR A 442 29.10 -2.51 34.37
CA THR A 442 29.96 -2.14 33.25
C THR A 442 29.06 -1.91 32.05
N ALA A 443 29.21 -0.78 31.36
CA ALA A 443 28.53 -0.51 30.11
C ALA A 443 29.47 0.24 29.18
N TRP A 444 29.76 -0.36 28.03
CA TRP A 444 30.45 0.33 26.95
C TRP A 444 30.13 -0.29 25.60
N ILE A 445 30.20 0.52 24.56
CA ILE A 445 30.21 0.08 23.17
C ILE A 445 31.41 0.72 22.50
N ARG A 446 32.18 -0.07 21.77
CA ARG A 446 33.25 0.44 20.95
C ARG A 446 33.07 0.08 19.49
N MET A 447 33.51 0.98 18.62
CA MET A 447 33.37 0.89 17.18
C MET A 447 34.63 1.39 16.51
N ASP A 448 35.19 0.57 15.63
CA ASP A 448 36.29 0.94 14.77
C ASP A 448 35.79 1.61 13.50
N ILE A 449 36.47 2.70 13.12
CA ILE A 449 36.27 3.46 11.88
C ILE A 449 37.54 3.36 11.06
N ASP A 450 37.41 2.88 9.83
CA ASP A 450 38.46 2.94 8.81
C ASP A 450 38.59 4.37 8.29
N THR A 451 39.72 5.02 8.53
CA THR A 451 39.93 6.44 8.24
C THR A 451 40.13 6.71 6.75
N GLU A 452 40.64 5.74 5.98
CA GLU A 452 40.85 5.85 4.54
C GLU A 452 39.53 5.73 3.78
N ARG A 453 38.73 4.71 4.12
CA ARG A 453 37.42 4.44 3.49
C ARG A 453 36.30 5.28 4.10
N GLY A 454 36.48 5.79 5.31
CA GLY A 454 35.48 6.58 6.02
C GLY A 454 34.25 5.78 6.44
N VAL A 455 34.41 4.50 6.81
CA VAL A 455 33.32 3.55 7.12
C VAL A 455 33.55 2.84 8.46
N VAL A 456 32.48 2.30 9.05
CA VAL A 456 32.55 1.49 10.27
C VAL A 456 32.97 0.07 9.91
N THR A 457 33.95 -0.49 10.63
CA THR A 457 34.41 -1.89 10.49
C THR A 457 33.93 -2.79 11.64
N GLY A 458 33.42 -2.19 12.71
CA GLY A 458 32.86 -2.87 13.88
C GLY A 458 33.90 -3.29 14.91
N GLU A 459 33.47 -3.49 16.16
CA GLU A 459 34.33 -3.99 17.23
C GLU A 459 33.53 -4.79 18.27
N SER A 460 33.17 -4.21 19.42
CA SER A 460 32.51 -4.94 20.49
C SER A 460 31.72 -4.06 21.46
N ALA A 461 30.84 -4.67 22.23
CA ALA A 461 30.11 -4.05 23.32
C ALA A 461 30.08 -4.97 24.53
N ARG A 462 30.01 -4.37 25.71
CA ARG A 462 29.82 -5.07 26.97
C ARG A 462 28.82 -4.33 27.84
N LEU A 463 27.86 -5.09 28.37
CA LEU A 463 26.92 -4.62 29.36
C LEU A 463 26.79 -5.69 30.45
N SER A 464 27.08 -5.33 31.70
CA SER A 464 26.84 -6.18 32.86
C SER A 464 26.15 -5.41 33.98
N GLY A 465 25.25 -6.07 34.68
CA GLY A 465 24.50 -5.48 35.79
C GLY A 465 23.29 -6.32 36.20
N THR A 466 22.25 -5.66 36.69
CA THR A 466 20.99 -6.30 37.09
C THR A 466 19.81 -5.65 36.39
N ARG A 467 18.89 -6.46 35.83
CA ARG A 467 17.63 -6.00 35.25
C ARG A 467 16.46 -6.72 35.91
N ASP A 468 15.53 -5.96 36.47
CA ASP A 468 14.33 -6.48 37.15
C ASP A 468 14.67 -7.55 38.21
N GLY A 469 15.79 -7.36 38.92
CA GLY A 469 16.29 -8.29 39.95
C GLY A 469 17.03 -9.53 39.43
N SER A 470 17.21 -9.66 38.11
CA SER A 470 17.97 -10.77 37.48
C SER A 470 19.31 -10.28 36.92
N SER A 471 20.34 -11.12 36.97
CA SER A 471 21.64 -10.78 36.36
C SER A 471 21.51 -10.59 34.85
N LEU A 472 22.13 -9.53 34.36
CA LEU A 472 22.25 -9.22 32.94
C LEU A 472 23.74 -9.21 32.59
N GLU A 473 24.18 -10.15 31.76
CA GLU A 473 25.50 -10.08 31.14
C GLU A 473 25.34 -10.23 29.62
N VAL A 474 25.81 -9.22 28.90
CA VAL A 474 25.77 -9.13 27.44
C VAL A 474 27.16 -8.80 26.94
N ARG A 475 27.63 -9.60 25.99
CA ARG A 475 28.82 -9.28 25.20
C ARG A 475 28.45 -9.38 23.74
N ARG A 476 28.63 -8.30 22.99
CA ARG A 476 28.34 -8.26 21.56
C ARG A 476 29.63 -8.04 20.79
N ARG A 477 29.85 -8.75 19.70
CA ARG A 477 30.95 -8.50 18.76
C ARG A 477 30.36 -8.11 17.42
N TYR A 478 30.86 -7.04 16.84
CA TYR A 478 30.44 -6.55 15.53
C TYR A 478 31.54 -6.79 14.51
N THR A 479 31.15 -7.17 13.30
CA THR A 479 32.01 -7.26 12.12
C THR A 479 31.27 -6.59 10.98
N VAL A 480 31.93 -5.66 10.30
CA VAL A 480 31.37 -4.96 9.16
C VAL A 480 32.34 -5.07 7.98
N GLU A 481 31.87 -5.69 6.91
CA GLU A 481 32.56 -5.71 5.62
C GLU A 481 31.87 -4.71 4.68
N THR A 482 32.64 -3.99 3.87
CA THR A 482 32.12 -2.96 2.95
C THR A 482 32.85 -3.01 1.62
N GLY A 483 32.18 -2.55 0.55
CA GLY A 483 32.76 -2.41 -0.79
C GLY A 483 32.35 -3.53 -1.76
N ASP A 484 33.16 -3.71 -2.81
CA ASP A 484 32.83 -4.54 -3.98
C ASP A 484 32.80 -6.06 -3.69
N ASP A 485 33.42 -6.50 -2.59
CA ASP A 485 33.45 -7.91 -2.20
C ASP A 485 32.15 -8.38 -1.52
N VAL A 486 31.25 -7.44 -1.20
CA VAL A 486 29.93 -7.75 -0.63
C VAL A 486 28.97 -8.11 -1.75
N ASP A 487 28.64 -9.40 -1.84
CA ASP A 487 27.70 -9.98 -2.81
C ASP A 487 26.53 -10.66 -2.08
N VAL A 488 25.31 -10.34 -2.49
CA VAL A 488 24.11 -11.05 -2.02
C VAL A 488 23.63 -11.99 -3.11
N LYS A 489 23.57 -13.29 -2.76
CA LYS A 489 22.96 -14.30 -3.63
C LYS A 489 21.56 -14.64 -3.15
N ARG A 490 20.61 -14.64 -4.09
CA ARG A 490 19.27 -15.20 -3.86
C ARG A 490 19.40 -16.63 -3.29
N PRO A 491 18.84 -16.91 -2.10
CA PRO A 491 18.90 -18.22 -1.48
C PRO A 491 18.43 -19.32 -2.45
N GLU A 492 19.21 -20.41 -2.56
CA GLU A 492 18.96 -21.50 -3.50
C GLU A 492 17.54 -22.08 -3.39
N LYS A 493 17.01 -22.13 -2.17
CA LYS A 493 15.67 -22.64 -1.85
C LYS A 493 14.54 -21.81 -2.43
N LEU A 494 14.80 -20.56 -2.83
CA LEU A 494 13.83 -19.69 -3.52
C LEU A 494 13.88 -19.89 -5.05
N ASN A 495 14.86 -20.63 -5.57
CA ASN A 495 14.99 -20.91 -7.00
C ASN A 495 14.19 -22.15 -7.42
N PRO A 496 13.63 -22.17 -8.64
CA PRO A 496 13.60 -21.09 -9.63
C PRO A 496 12.47 -20.07 -9.36
N ARG A 497 12.55 -18.89 -9.99
CA ARG A 497 11.46 -17.90 -9.95
C ARG A 497 10.19 -18.42 -10.63
N GLN A 498 9.03 -18.11 -10.05
CA GLN A 498 7.71 -18.35 -10.65
C GLN A 498 7.39 -17.28 -11.71
N PRO A 499 6.49 -17.53 -12.68
CA PRO A 499 6.11 -16.54 -13.68
C PRO A 499 5.57 -15.22 -13.08
N THR A 500 4.80 -15.31 -12.00
CA THR A 500 4.27 -14.13 -11.27
C THR A 500 5.39 -13.28 -10.67
N GLU A 501 6.41 -13.94 -10.12
CA GLU A 501 7.62 -13.30 -9.59
C GLU A 501 8.40 -12.56 -10.68
N TRP A 502 8.48 -13.13 -11.88
CA TRP A 502 9.09 -12.46 -13.04
C TRP A 502 8.31 -11.24 -13.50
N VAL A 503 6.99 -11.32 -13.54
CA VAL A 503 6.13 -10.18 -13.92
C VAL A 503 6.34 -9.00 -12.97
N TRP A 504 6.39 -9.26 -11.67
CA TRP A 504 6.63 -8.20 -10.68
C TRP A 504 8.05 -7.64 -10.73
N LYS A 505 9.06 -8.49 -10.95
CA LYS A 505 10.41 -8.01 -11.20
C LYS A 505 10.48 -7.12 -12.43
N LEU A 506 9.85 -7.51 -13.53
CA LEU A 506 9.78 -6.71 -14.76
C LEU A 506 9.00 -5.40 -14.57
N PHE A 507 7.98 -5.39 -13.72
CA PHE A 507 7.23 -4.18 -13.41
C PHE A 507 8.02 -3.18 -12.56
N ALA A 508 8.88 -3.68 -11.67
CA ALA A 508 9.72 -2.86 -10.79
C ALA A 508 11.02 -2.38 -11.46
N TYR A 509 11.53 -3.13 -12.44
CA TYR A 509 12.65 -2.72 -13.31
C TYR A 509 12.17 -1.70 -14.35
#